data_AF-A0A5C4QS68-F1
#
_entry.id   AF-A0A5C4QS68-F1
#
_cell.length_a   1.000
_cell.length_b   1.000
_cell.length_c   1.000
_cell.angle_alpha   90.00
_cell.angle_beta   90.00
_cell.angle_gamma   90.00
#
_symmetry.space_group_name_H-M   'P 1'
#
loop_
_entity.id
_entity.type
_entity.pdbx_description
1 polymer ?
#
loop_
_entity_poly.entity_id
_entity_poly.type
_entity_poly.pdbx_seq_one_letter_code
_entity_poly.pdbx_strand_id
1 'polypeptide(L)'
;MSELSSPASERTGLRVAFDGGVYPAEEIARGAAYEVFSADEVTGFEWAPRPGSALPWRRFVHVTEVTAVHGASQPAEEPDTPLMMPAHREHGWAHLHQLSQQPSAAGDPLLVAARASAVVRRGTRMVKVLSARQLAGYVRGWLPHGFCYREHDVAHLRTPSATTVLRTDGEVGRDGSDVAYALRWRAADPGDYDVPVGEAHRGLTALASRDRLGPPVLGTGFVPSNGQLIPEFITRDFADLPMPANASLIAYPAQGVEVVLYTYQAEQRGWLRMVGPQWRHLLAAVPGLSPDQEYVPTGDAPRSTQLVGVHGDTEYEAVADLPGGFRVLAMTRAARYPVDAVARRLRFARWRGAPCLVLREEAGWLRLRLRFPDPDAVVATGAQCHDRGVYETWAPGAEVTDDQVMDARYAM
;
A
#
# COMPACT_ATOMS: atom_id res chain seq x y z
N MET A 1 1.03 3.52 56.00
CA MET A 1 0.28 2.41 55.35
C MET A 1 -0.77 3.08 54.48
N SER A 2 -0.48 3.62 53.30
CA SER A 2 0.14 3.06 52.09
C SER A 2 -0.64 1.87 51.52
N GLU A 3 -1.67 2.18 50.75
CA GLU A 3 -2.22 1.36 49.66
C GLU A 3 -2.86 2.30 48.64
N LEU A 4 -2.03 2.83 47.74
CA LEU A 4 -2.45 3.36 46.44
C LEU A 4 -1.80 2.47 45.40
N SER A 5 -2.47 1.36 45.08
CA SER A 5 -2.06 0.46 44.01
C SER A 5 -2.61 0.96 42.67
N SER A 6 -1.71 1.55 41.88
CA SER A 6 -1.61 1.60 40.41
C SER A 6 -2.86 1.58 39.52
N PRO A 7 -3.04 2.64 38.69
CA PRO A 7 -3.71 2.55 37.40
C PRO A 7 -2.71 2.83 36.27
N ALA A 8 -1.92 1.81 35.88
CA ALA A 8 -1.08 1.88 34.67
C ALA A 8 -0.72 0.52 34.05
N SER A 9 -1.04 -0.61 34.71
CA SER A 9 -0.63 -1.95 34.28
C SER A 9 -1.68 -2.72 33.46
N GLU A 10 -2.86 -2.14 33.19
CA GLU A 10 -3.99 -2.88 32.58
C GLU A 10 -4.15 -2.71 31.07
N ARG A 11 -3.24 -2.02 30.38
CA ARG A 11 -3.28 -1.97 28.91
C ARG A 11 -2.57 -3.21 28.33
N THR A 12 -3.39 -4.26 28.26
CA THR A 12 -3.21 -5.58 27.62
C THR A 12 -2.10 -6.47 28.19
N GLY A 13 -2.49 -7.56 28.87
CA GLY A 13 -1.60 -8.65 29.30
C GLY A 13 -1.01 -9.47 28.15
N LEU A 14 -0.88 -8.89 26.96
CA LEU A 14 -0.29 -9.48 25.77
C LEU A 14 1.22 -9.55 25.96
N ARG A 15 1.79 -10.73 25.73
CA ARG A 15 3.24 -10.94 25.74
C ARG A 15 3.68 -11.70 24.50
N VAL A 16 4.83 -11.34 23.97
CA VAL A 16 5.37 -11.87 22.72
C VAL A 16 6.75 -12.44 22.98
N ALA A 17 6.96 -13.68 22.53
CA ALA A 17 8.25 -14.34 22.56
C ALA A 17 9.05 -13.99 21.29
N PHE A 18 10.13 -13.23 21.47
CA PHE A 18 10.97 -12.68 20.40
C PHE A 18 12.44 -12.77 20.84
N ASP A 19 13.31 -13.25 19.94
CA ASP A 19 14.77 -13.35 20.15
C ASP A 19 15.17 -13.97 21.50
N GLY A 20 14.50 -15.07 21.87
CA GLY A 20 14.75 -15.79 23.14
C GLY A 20 14.19 -15.13 24.41
N GLY A 21 13.64 -13.92 24.32
CA GLY A 21 12.98 -13.20 25.42
C GLY A 21 11.45 -13.19 25.31
N VAL A 22 10.77 -12.84 26.41
CA VAL A 22 9.29 -12.67 26.44
C VAL A 22 8.92 -11.29 26.96
N TYR A 23 8.48 -10.44 26.05
CA TYR A 23 8.26 -9.01 26.28
C TYR A 23 6.76 -8.68 26.37
N PRO A 24 6.34 -7.74 27.23
CA PRO A 24 5.05 -7.07 27.09
C PRO A 24 4.92 -6.46 25.69
N ALA A 25 3.73 -6.51 25.10
CA ALA A 25 3.53 -6.07 23.73
C ALA A 25 2.17 -5.39 23.48
N GLU A 26 2.12 -4.56 22.45
CA GLU A 26 0.89 -4.07 21.82
C GLU A 26 0.75 -4.70 20.44
N GLU A 27 -0.45 -5.18 20.11
CA GLU A 27 -0.74 -5.78 18.80
C GLU A 27 -0.89 -4.70 17.72
N ILE A 28 -0.30 -4.94 16.55
CA ILE A 28 -0.40 -4.08 15.38
C ILE A 28 -1.04 -4.83 14.22
N ALA A 29 -1.97 -4.16 13.54
CA ALA A 29 -2.59 -4.63 12.30
C ALA A 29 -3.13 -6.07 12.39
N ARG A 30 -3.88 -6.38 13.46
CA ARG A 30 -4.53 -7.69 13.69
C ARG A 30 -3.50 -8.84 13.78
N GLY A 31 -2.41 -8.60 14.49
CA GLY A 31 -1.36 -9.59 14.74
C GLY A 31 -0.35 -9.77 13.61
N ALA A 32 -0.33 -8.88 12.62
CA ALA A 32 0.72 -8.88 11.59
C ALA A 32 2.07 -8.39 12.14
N ALA A 33 2.04 -7.54 13.17
CA ALA A 33 3.23 -7.08 13.87
C ALA A 33 2.90 -6.80 15.34
N TYR A 34 3.95 -6.55 16.13
CA TYR A 34 3.84 -6.20 17.52
C TYR A 34 4.81 -5.07 17.86
N GLU A 35 4.40 -4.16 18.74
CA GLU A 35 5.33 -3.28 19.44
C GLU A 35 5.67 -3.95 20.78
N VAL A 36 6.92 -4.39 20.92
CA VAL A 36 7.42 -5.02 22.15
C VAL A 36 8.12 -4.00 23.01
N PHE A 37 8.04 -4.16 24.34
CA PHE A 37 8.56 -3.19 25.31
C PHE A 37 9.50 -3.85 26.32
N SER A 38 10.48 -3.08 26.81
CA SER A 38 11.43 -3.51 27.85
C SER A 38 11.68 -2.37 28.86
N ALA A 39 11.93 -2.75 30.12
CA ALA A 39 12.41 -1.84 31.15
C ALA A 39 13.90 -1.52 30.96
N ASP A 40 14.67 -2.52 30.52
CA ASP A 40 16.12 -2.45 30.33
C ASP A 40 16.48 -2.32 28.84
N GLU A 41 17.68 -1.82 28.57
CA GLU A 41 18.24 -1.73 27.23
C GLU A 41 18.43 -3.14 26.64
N VAL A 42 17.90 -3.34 25.42
CA VAL A 42 17.98 -4.61 24.69
C VAL A 42 18.49 -4.30 23.28
N THR A 43 19.30 -5.19 22.72
CA THR A 43 19.87 -4.98 21.38
C THR A 43 18.76 -4.81 20.33
N GLY A 44 18.84 -3.71 19.57
CA GLY A 44 17.86 -3.36 18.55
C GLY A 44 16.56 -2.76 19.08
N PHE A 45 16.44 -2.52 20.39
CA PHE A 45 15.37 -1.70 20.95
C PHE A 45 15.79 -0.22 20.93
N GLU A 46 14.83 0.66 20.71
CA GLU A 46 15.00 2.10 20.69
C GLU A 46 14.43 2.73 21.97
N TRP A 47 15.09 3.77 22.47
CA TRP A 47 14.59 4.56 23.59
C TRP A 47 13.42 5.44 23.16
N ALA A 48 12.23 5.17 23.69
CA ALA A 48 10.99 5.88 23.39
C ALA A 48 10.05 5.92 24.63
N PRO A 49 10.38 6.73 25.65
CA PRO A 49 9.59 6.80 26.89
C PRO A 49 8.18 7.33 26.61
N ARG A 50 7.17 6.65 27.18
CA ARG A 50 5.77 7.08 27.14
C ARG A 50 5.37 7.67 28.50
N PRO A 51 4.60 8.77 28.55
CA PRO A 51 4.09 9.30 29.81
C PRO A 51 3.34 8.22 30.61
N GLY A 52 3.79 7.96 31.85
CA GLY A 52 3.17 6.97 32.74
C GLY A 52 3.56 5.51 32.49
N SER A 53 4.50 5.21 31.59
CA SER A 53 5.04 3.86 31.39
C SER A 53 6.41 3.70 32.06
N ALA A 54 6.63 2.55 32.70
CA ALA A 54 7.94 2.14 33.22
C ALA A 54 8.79 1.38 32.18
N LEU A 55 8.29 1.24 30.94
CA LEU A 55 8.94 0.51 29.86
C LEU A 55 9.37 1.50 28.77
N PRO A 56 10.58 2.07 28.85
CA PRO A 56 11.02 3.13 27.93
C PRO A 56 11.67 2.58 26.66
N TRP A 57 12.06 1.31 26.63
CA TRP A 57 12.65 0.68 25.45
C TRP A 57 11.58 -0.05 24.67
N ARG A 58 11.64 0.05 23.33
CA ARG A 58 10.69 -0.64 22.46
C ARG A 58 11.29 -1.13 21.17
N ARG A 59 10.60 -2.02 20.48
CA ARG A 59 10.88 -2.41 19.10
C ARG A 59 9.60 -2.82 18.38
N PHE A 60 9.51 -2.51 17.09
CA PHE A 60 8.48 -3.10 16.23
C PHE A 60 9.01 -4.39 15.61
N VAL A 61 8.26 -5.47 15.74
CA VAL A 61 8.64 -6.81 15.25
C VAL A 61 7.55 -7.37 14.36
N HIS A 62 7.93 -7.96 13.23
CA HIS A 62 6.98 -8.62 12.34
C HIS A 62 6.57 -9.97 12.93
N VAL A 63 5.35 -10.45 12.62
CA VAL A 63 4.85 -11.73 13.16
C VAL A 63 5.74 -12.93 12.81
N THR A 64 6.44 -12.90 11.68
CA THR A 64 7.37 -13.98 11.30
C THR A 64 8.63 -14.07 12.17
N GLU A 65 8.93 -13.02 12.94
CA GLU A 65 10.02 -13.02 13.92
C GLU A 65 9.54 -13.48 15.32
N VAL A 66 8.23 -13.63 15.50
CA VAL A 66 7.61 -14.02 16.76
C VAL A 66 7.45 -15.54 16.84
N THR A 67 7.91 -16.12 17.94
CA THR A 67 7.84 -17.57 18.17
C THR A 67 6.61 -18.01 18.95
N ALA A 68 6.08 -17.13 19.81
CA ALA A 68 4.85 -17.37 20.55
C ALA A 68 4.17 -16.05 20.94
N VAL A 69 2.85 -16.07 20.99
CA VAL A 69 2.02 -14.95 21.47
C VAL A 69 1.16 -15.46 22.62
N HIS A 70 1.20 -14.75 23.74
CA HIS A 70 0.48 -15.08 24.98
C HIS A 70 -0.53 -14.00 25.30
N GLY A 71 -1.77 -14.39 25.62
CA GLY A 71 -2.83 -13.45 26.00
C GLY A 71 -3.51 -12.73 24.83
N ALA A 72 -3.34 -13.21 23.59
CA ALA A 72 -4.07 -12.67 22.44
C ALA A 72 -5.55 -13.03 22.50
N SER A 73 -6.41 -12.08 22.15
CA SER A 73 -7.83 -12.34 21.88
C SER A 73 -8.00 -13.08 20.55
N GLN A 74 -9.12 -13.79 20.38
CA GLN A 74 -9.47 -14.37 19.08
C GLN A 74 -9.59 -13.26 18.01
N PRO A 75 -8.96 -13.43 16.84
CA PRO A 75 -9.03 -12.43 15.78
C PRO A 75 -10.45 -12.33 15.22
N ALA A 76 -10.91 -11.10 14.97
CA ALA A 76 -12.24 -10.82 14.45
C ALA A 76 -12.40 -11.06 12.94
N GLU A 77 -11.29 -11.10 12.20
CA GLU A 77 -11.21 -11.41 10.76
C GLU A 77 -10.15 -12.51 10.54
N GLU A 78 -10.29 -13.30 9.46
CA GLU A 78 -9.26 -14.26 9.06
C GLU A 78 -7.95 -13.49 8.75
N PRO A 79 -6.81 -13.87 9.37
CA PRO A 79 -5.55 -13.18 9.12
C PRO A 79 -5.04 -13.46 7.70
N ASP A 80 -4.35 -12.49 7.11
CA ASP A 80 -3.62 -12.72 5.86
C ASP A 80 -2.56 -13.81 6.08
N THR A 81 -2.34 -14.64 5.06
CA THR A 81 -1.35 -15.72 5.12
C THR A 81 0.07 -15.11 5.18
N PRO A 82 0.88 -15.47 6.18
CA PRO A 82 2.24 -14.97 6.30
C PRO A 82 3.11 -15.48 5.15
N LEU A 83 4.26 -14.83 4.96
CA LEU A 83 5.28 -15.34 4.06
C LEU A 83 5.76 -16.71 4.58
N MET A 84 5.78 -17.71 3.71
CA MET A 84 6.21 -19.06 4.00
C MET A 84 7.56 -19.32 3.33
N MET A 85 8.44 -20.03 4.02
CA MET A 85 9.68 -20.54 3.45
C MET A 85 9.58 -22.06 3.34
N PRO A 86 9.88 -22.67 2.17
CA PRO A 86 9.99 -24.12 2.05
C PRO A 86 10.95 -24.68 3.09
N ALA A 87 10.57 -25.78 3.74
CA ALA A 87 11.42 -26.41 4.75
C ALA A 87 12.75 -26.87 4.12
N HIS A 88 13.86 -26.36 4.65
CA HIS A 88 15.21 -26.73 4.21
C HIS A 88 16.12 -26.94 5.42
N ARG A 89 17.06 -27.90 5.33
CA ARG A 89 17.97 -28.21 6.45
C ARG A 89 19.10 -27.20 6.60
N GLU A 90 19.58 -26.65 5.49
CA GLU A 90 20.79 -25.82 5.43
C GLU A 90 20.50 -24.35 5.16
N HIS A 91 19.24 -24.01 4.85
CA HIS A 91 18.86 -22.67 4.39
C HIS A 91 17.75 -22.13 5.27
N GLY A 92 17.97 -20.92 5.77
CA GLY A 92 17.01 -20.18 6.59
C GLY A 92 16.61 -18.87 5.94
N TRP A 93 15.83 -18.08 6.68
CA TRP A 93 15.36 -16.75 6.25
C TRP A 93 16.47 -15.80 5.80
N ALA A 94 17.64 -15.86 6.45
CA ALA A 94 18.80 -15.06 6.06
C ALA A 94 19.31 -15.38 4.66
N HIS A 95 19.32 -16.67 4.27
CA HIS A 95 19.70 -17.09 2.93
C HIS A 95 18.66 -16.66 1.89
N LEU A 96 17.37 -16.85 2.20
CA LEU A 96 16.29 -16.41 1.33
C LEU A 96 16.31 -14.88 1.11
N HIS A 97 16.61 -14.11 2.17
CA HIS A 97 16.83 -12.68 2.04
C HIS A 97 18.01 -12.36 1.13
N GLN A 98 19.17 -13.01 1.29
CA GLN A 98 20.30 -12.80 0.37
C GLN A 98 19.95 -13.10 -1.09
N LEU A 99 19.19 -14.17 -1.35
CA LEU A 99 18.70 -14.50 -2.69
C LEU A 99 17.76 -13.43 -3.23
N SER A 100 16.84 -12.92 -2.41
CA SER A 100 15.87 -11.90 -2.85
C SER A 100 16.51 -10.58 -3.26
N GLN A 101 17.72 -10.31 -2.77
CA GLN A 101 18.52 -9.13 -3.13
C GLN A 101 19.37 -9.33 -4.40
N GLN A 102 19.34 -10.51 -5.03
CA GLN A 102 20.15 -10.84 -6.21
C GLN A 102 19.25 -10.97 -7.46
N PRO A 103 19.31 -10.03 -8.42
CA PRO A 103 18.52 -10.12 -9.66
C PRO A 103 18.71 -11.43 -10.44
N SER A 104 19.92 -12.00 -10.39
CA SER A 104 20.22 -13.30 -11.03
C SER A 104 19.49 -14.48 -10.40
N ALA A 105 18.98 -14.34 -9.17
CA ALA A 105 18.24 -15.38 -8.45
C ALA A 105 16.72 -15.31 -8.69
N ALA A 106 16.22 -14.45 -9.59
CA ALA A 106 14.78 -14.27 -9.84
C ALA A 106 14.03 -15.58 -10.20
N GLY A 107 14.72 -16.56 -10.77
CA GLY A 107 14.17 -17.88 -11.10
C GLY A 107 14.45 -18.98 -10.06
N ASP A 108 15.07 -18.65 -8.92
CA ASP A 108 15.40 -19.63 -7.89
C ASP A 108 14.13 -20.25 -7.29
N PRO A 109 14.01 -21.59 -7.23
CA PRO A 109 12.81 -22.26 -6.74
C PRO A 109 12.42 -21.90 -5.30
N LEU A 110 13.39 -21.68 -4.40
CA LEU A 110 13.09 -21.29 -3.01
C LEU A 110 12.48 -19.88 -2.98
N LEU A 111 13.04 -18.96 -3.77
CA LEU A 111 12.56 -17.60 -3.88
C LEU A 111 11.17 -17.53 -4.51
N VAL A 112 10.95 -18.29 -5.59
CA VAL A 112 9.65 -18.39 -6.28
C VAL A 112 8.59 -18.96 -5.34
N ALA A 113 8.89 -20.04 -4.63
CA ALA A 113 7.97 -20.66 -3.68
C ALA A 113 7.64 -19.73 -2.50
N ALA A 114 8.64 -19.05 -1.95
CA ALA A 114 8.43 -18.08 -0.90
C ALA A 114 7.56 -16.92 -1.38
N ARG A 115 7.88 -16.35 -2.55
CA ARG A 115 7.09 -15.25 -3.12
C ARG A 115 5.65 -15.65 -3.39
N ALA A 116 5.40 -16.86 -3.87
CA ALA A 116 4.06 -17.37 -4.17
C ALA A 116 3.16 -17.50 -2.92
N SER A 117 3.74 -17.62 -1.72
CA SER A 117 2.97 -17.66 -0.47
C SER A 117 2.38 -16.30 -0.07
N ALA A 118 2.97 -15.19 -0.56
CA ALA A 118 2.44 -13.85 -0.36
C ALA A 118 1.31 -13.58 -1.35
N VAL A 119 0.11 -14.03 -1.00
CA VAL A 119 -1.10 -13.96 -1.82
C VAL A 119 -1.92 -12.72 -1.46
N VAL A 120 -2.41 -12.02 -2.49
CA VAL A 120 -3.49 -11.04 -2.35
C VAL A 120 -4.80 -11.77 -2.57
N ARG A 121 -5.79 -11.50 -1.72
CA ARG A 121 -7.16 -11.97 -1.84
C ARG A 121 -8.10 -10.77 -1.89
N ARG A 122 -9.35 -10.99 -2.28
CA ARG A 122 -10.39 -9.99 -2.07
C ARG A 122 -10.43 -9.62 -0.58
N GLY A 123 -10.40 -8.33 -0.29
CA GLY A 123 -10.43 -7.80 1.07
C GLY A 123 -9.08 -7.71 1.76
N THR A 124 -8.01 -8.28 1.20
CA THR A 124 -6.64 -8.10 1.71
C THR A 124 -6.34 -6.62 1.82
N ARG A 125 -5.82 -6.20 2.98
CA ARG A 125 -5.48 -4.79 3.18
C ARG A 125 -4.18 -4.48 2.47
N MET A 126 -4.25 -3.55 1.54
CA MET A 126 -3.11 -3.07 0.77
C MET A 126 -2.69 -1.70 1.30
N VAL A 127 -1.40 -1.41 1.17
CA VAL A 127 -0.78 -0.16 1.63
C VAL A 127 0.18 0.34 0.55
N LYS A 128 0.20 1.66 0.37
CA LYS A 128 1.21 2.38 -0.40
C LYS A 128 1.78 3.48 0.49
N VAL A 129 3.09 3.49 0.69
CA VAL A 129 3.79 4.57 1.41
C VAL A 129 3.88 5.79 0.49
N LEU A 130 3.60 6.96 1.05
CA LEU A 130 3.43 8.22 0.34
C LEU A 130 4.34 9.30 0.92
N SER A 131 4.82 10.20 0.06
CA SER A 131 5.25 11.52 0.50
C SER A 131 4.09 12.49 0.68
N ALA A 132 4.36 13.63 1.31
CA ALA A 132 3.39 14.70 1.48
C ALA A 132 2.78 15.17 0.14
N ARG A 133 3.57 15.19 -0.93
CA ARG A 133 3.09 15.54 -2.28
C ARG A 133 2.13 14.48 -2.83
N GLN A 134 2.46 13.20 -2.69
CA GLN A 134 1.59 12.12 -3.14
C GLN A 134 0.30 12.08 -2.32
N LEU A 135 0.38 12.26 -1.00
CA LEU A 135 -0.79 12.43 -0.13
C LEU A 135 -1.72 13.54 -0.65
N ALA A 136 -1.15 14.69 -1.00
CA ALA A 136 -1.91 15.80 -1.56
C ALA A 136 -2.55 15.47 -2.92
N GLY A 137 -1.96 14.56 -3.70
CA GLY A 137 -2.56 14.01 -4.91
C GLY A 137 -3.76 13.10 -4.62
N TYR A 138 -3.64 12.18 -3.67
CA TYR A 138 -4.73 11.28 -3.24
C TYR A 138 -5.92 12.02 -2.64
N VAL A 139 -5.65 13.05 -1.84
CA VAL A 139 -6.69 13.94 -1.31
C VAL A 139 -7.48 14.63 -2.45
N ARG A 140 -6.85 14.86 -3.60
CA ARG A 140 -7.44 15.48 -4.80
C ARG A 140 -7.87 14.47 -5.87
N GLY A 141 -8.06 13.20 -5.50
CA GLY A 141 -8.66 12.21 -6.38
C GLY A 141 -7.69 11.34 -7.16
N TRP A 142 -6.39 11.32 -6.84
CA TRP A 142 -5.55 10.21 -7.30
C TRP A 142 -6.09 8.88 -6.78
N LEU A 143 -5.96 7.86 -7.62
CA LEU A 143 -6.42 6.51 -7.37
C LEU A 143 -5.25 5.60 -7.02
N PRO A 144 -5.44 4.49 -6.26
CA PRO A 144 -4.37 3.53 -5.98
C PRO A 144 -3.73 3.03 -7.29
N HIS A 145 -2.40 3.07 -7.39
CA HIS A 145 -1.68 2.61 -8.58
C HIS A 145 -0.21 2.29 -8.28
N GLY A 146 0.42 1.55 -9.20
CA GLY A 146 1.83 1.22 -9.17
C GLY A 146 2.20 0.29 -8.02
N PHE A 147 3.40 0.48 -7.46
CA PHE A 147 3.89 -0.37 -6.37
C PHE A 147 3.06 -0.20 -5.09
N CYS A 148 2.75 -1.33 -4.46
CA CYS A 148 2.04 -1.45 -3.21
C CYS A 148 2.40 -2.75 -2.47
N TYR A 149 1.95 -2.86 -1.23
CA TYR A 149 2.30 -3.92 -0.29
C TYR A 149 1.06 -4.40 0.45
N ARG A 150 1.03 -5.64 0.94
CA ARG A 150 0.01 -6.04 1.91
C ARG A 150 0.32 -5.37 3.25
N GLU A 151 -0.68 -4.87 3.96
CA GLU A 151 -0.53 -4.33 5.32
C GLU A 151 0.21 -5.33 6.21
N HIS A 152 -0.10 -6.62 6.03
CA HIS A 152 0.52 -7.71 6.77
C HIS A 152 2.05 -7.68 6.69
N ASP A 153 2.61 -7.56 5.48
CA ASP A 153 4.06 -7.69 5.23
C ASP A 153 4.89 -6.48 5.69
N VAL A 154 4.22 -5.36 6.00
CA VAL A 154 4.88 -4.09 6.32
C VAL A 154 4.41 -3.49 7.65
N ALA A 155 3.62 -4.24 8.42
CA ALA A 155 2.97 -3.75 9.64
C ALA A 155 3.97 -3.27 10.72
N HIS A 156 5.18 -3.81 10.75
CA HIS A 156 6.25 -3.41 11.68
C HIS A 156 7.00 -2.15 11.22
N LEU A 157 6.87 -1.73 9.96
CA LEU A 157 7.51 -0.53 9.44
C LEU A 157 6.69 0.70 9.83
N ARG A 158 6.93 1.20 11.04
CA ARG A 158 6.06 2.18 11.69
C ARG A 158 6.65 3.57 11.79
N THR A 159 7.93 3.76 11.54
CA THR A 159 8.59 5.08 11.62
C THR A 159 8.92 5.62 10.22
N PRO A 160 9.14 6.94 10.08
CA PRO A 160 9.61 7.52 8.82
C PRO A 160 10.90 6.86 8.29
N SER A 161 11.84 6.56 9.18
CA SER A 161 13.08 5.86 8.82
C SER A 161 12.79 4.45 8.30
N ALA A 162 11.97 3.66 9.02
CA ALA A 162 11.66 2.29 8.63
C ALA A 162 10.87 2.18 7.31
N THR A 163 9.97 3.13 7.04
CA THR A 163 9.13 3.14 5.83
C THR A 163 9.85 3.65 4.58
N THR A 164 11.05 4.22 4.72
CA THR A 164 11.86 4.74 3.59
C THR A 164 12.10 3.69 2.51
N VAL A 165 12.28 2.42 2.89
CA VAL A 165 12.51 1.30 1.97
C VAL A 165 11.34 1.06 1.01
N LEU A 166 10.13 1.50 1.39
CA LEU A 166 8.90 1.31 0.63
C LEU A 166 8.52 2.50 -0.26
N ARG A 167 9.23 3.63 -0.13
CA ARG A 167 8.92 4.86 -0.86
C ARG A 167 9.09 4.67 -2.36
N THR A 168 8.16 5.24 -3.11
CA THR A 168 8.11 5.12 -4.56
C THR A 168 8.48 6.43 -5.28
N ASP A 169 8.66 7.52 -4.53
CA ASP A 169 9.04 8.82 -5.07
C ASP A 169 10.56 9.07 -5.06
N GLY A 170 10.98 10.18 -5.69
CA GLY A 170 12.38 10.56 -5.85
C GLY A 170 13.07 11.03 -4.56
N GLU A 171 14.33 11.42 -4.68
CA GLU A 171 15.12 11.91 -3.52
C GLU A 171 14.66 13.27 -2.99
N VAL A 172 13.88 14.01 -3.77
CA VAL A 172 13.34 15.32 -3.40
C VAL A 172 12.38 15.14 -2.20
N GLY A 173 12.77 15.64 -1.03
CA GLY A 173 12.02 15.43 0.22
C GLY A 173 12.42 14.18 1.01
N ARG A 174 13.64 13.65 0.80
CA ARG A 174 14.29 12.72 1.72
C ARG A 174 14.77 13.41 3.00
N ASP A 175 15.16 14.67 2.92
CA ASP A 175 15.64 15.42 4.07
C ASP A 175 14.45 15.99 4.86
N GLY A 176 14.25 15.49 6.08
CA GLY A 176 13.54 16.23 7.14
C GLY A 176 12.03 16.01 7.29
N SER A 177 11.44 14.93 6.75
CA SER A 177 10.05 14.60 7.12
C SER A 177 10.00 13.73 8.37
N ASP A 178 9.64 14.33 9.51
CA ASP A 178 9.33 13.63 10.76
C ASP A 178 8.07 12.74 10.68
N VAL A 179 7.43 12.70 9.50
CA VAL A 179 6.20 11.97 9.23
C VAL A 179 6.32 11.21 7.92
N ALA A 180 5.98 9.91 7.93
CA ALA A 180 5.67 9.17 6.73
C ALA A 180 4.16 9.06 6.55
N TYR A 181 3.68 9.10 5.31
CA TYR A 181 2.26 8.94 5.01
C TYR A 181 2.01 7.62 4.32
N ALA A 182 0.76 7.16 4.35
CA ALA A 182 0.34 5.99 3.60
C ALA A 182 -1.11 6.09 3.15
N LEU A 183 -1.42 5.49 2.00
CA LEU A 183 -2.77 5.10 1.62
C LEU A 183 -2.95 3.63 2.00
N ARG A 184 -4.04 3.32 2.71
CA ARG A 184 -4.49 1.95 3.01
C ARG A 184 -5.85 1.71 2.38
N TRP A 185 -6.02 0.58 1.72
CA TRP A 185 -7.30 0.17 1.12
C TRP A 185 -7.48 -1.35 1.19
N ARG A 186 -8.66 -1.84 0.83
CA ARG A 186 -8.89 -3.29 0.66
C ARG A 186 -8.91 -3.65 -0.81
N ALA A 187 -8.19 -4.69 -1.19
CA ALA A 187 -8.13 -5.19 -2.57
C ALA A 187 -9.52 -5.64 -3.05
N ALA A 188 -10.04 -5.00 -4.12
CA ALA A 188 -11.32 -5.35 -4.73
C ALA A 188 -11.31 -6.77 -5.32
N ASP A 189 -10.27 -7.05 -6.09
CA ASP A 189 -10.04 -8.34 -6.74
C ASP A 189 -8.53 -8.66 -6.75
N PRO A 190 -8.12 -9.91 -6.51
CA PRO A 190 -6.70 -10.28 -6.60
C PRO A 190 -6.12 -10.12 -8.02
N GLY A 191 -6.95 -10.18 -9.06
CA GLY A 191 -6.55 -9.96 -10.46
C GLY A 191 -6.17 -8.52 -10.79
N ASP A 192 -6.33 -7.59 -9.85
CA ASP A 192 -5.84 -6.22 -9.98
C ASP A 192 -4.36 -6.05 -9.63
N TYR A 193 -3.69 -7.12 -9.19
CA TYR A 193 -2.31 -7.08 -8.74
C TYR A 193 -1.47 -8.10 -9.50
N ASP A 194 -0.25 -7.69 -9.85
CA ASP A 194 0.78 -8.57 -10.38
C ASP A 194 2.03 -8.52 -9.48
N VAL A 195 2.88 -9.51 -9.67
CA VAL A 195 4.20 -9.58 -9.04
C VAL A 195 5.24 -9.10 -10.07
N PRO A 196 6.15 -8.16 -9.73
CA PRO A 196 7.11 -7.62 -10.69
C PRO A 196 8.27 -8.60 -10.94
N VAL A 197 7.97 -9.75 -11.52
CA VAL A 197 8.88 -10.85 -11.86
C VAL A 197 8.68 -11.27 -13.32
N GLY A 198 9.67 -11.97 -13.89
CA GLY A 198 9.56 -12.61 -15.20
C GLY A 198 9.60 -11.67 -16.40
N GLU A 199 9.38 -12.24 -17.59
CA GLU A 199 9.55 -11.56 -18.88
C GLU A 199 8.68 -10.30 -19.04
N ALA A 200 7.43 -10.34 -18.56
CA ALA A 200 6.51 -9.20 -18.64
C ALA A 200 7.02 -7.93 -17.92
N HIS A 201 7.95 -8.09 -16.97
CA HIS A 201 8.51 -7.01 -16.16
C HIS A 201 10.01 -6.79 -16.41
N ARG A 202 10.62 -7.47 -17.38
CA ARG A 202 12.06 -7.30 -17.69
C ARG A 202 12.38 -5.84 -18.04
N GLY A 203 11.49 -5.14 -18.73
CA GLY A 203 11.64 -3.72 -19.05
C GLY A 203 11.91 -2.84 -17.82
N LEU A 204 11.19 -3.08 -16.72
CA LEU A 204 11.37 -2.36 -15.46
C LEU A 204 12.77 -2.57 -14.86
N THR A 205 13.28 -3.80 -14.94
CA THR A 205 14.62 -4.14 -14.42
C THR A 205 15.74 -3.52 -15.26
N ALA A 206 15.48 -3.23 -16.54
CA ALA A 206 16.43 -2.66 -17.48
C ALA A 206 16.51 -1.12 -17.41
N LEU A 207 15.57 -0.45 -16.74
CA LEU A 207 15.55 1.01 -16.62
C LEU A 207 16.71 1.52 -15.76
N ALA A 208 17.49 2.45 -16.34
CA ALA A 208 18.64 3.04 -15.69
C ALA A 208 18.23 3.95 -14.52
N SER A 209 19.15 4.18 -13.57
CA SER A 209 18.89 5.03 -12.40
C SER A 209 18.44 6.45 -12.75
N ARG A 210 18.90 7.01 -13.87
CA ARG A 210 18.50 8.36 -14.32
C ARG A 210 17.06 8.44 -14.84
N ASP A 211 16.51 7.30 -15.25
CA ASP A 211 15.20 7.22 -15.90
C ASP A 211 14.11 6.77 -14.91
N ARG A 212 14.44 6.48 -13.64
CA ARG A 212 13.51 5.96 -12.64
C ARG A 212 13.48 6.79 -11.36
N LEU A 213 12.35 6.71 -10.64
CA LEU A 213 12.20 7.17 -9.26
C LEU A 213 12.21 5.99 -8.30
N GLY A 214 12.69 6.22 -7.08
CA GLY A 214 12.74 5.20 -6.03
C GLY A 214 13.82 4.12 -6.24
N PRO A 215 13.79 3.05 -5.43
CA PRO A 215 14.75 1.96 -5.50
C PRO A 215 14.59 1.12 -6.79
N PRO A 216 15.66 0.42 -7.23
CA PRO A 216 15.60 -0.49 -8.36
C PRO A 216 14.48 -1.54 -8.23
N VAL A 217 13.97 -2.02 -9.37
CA VAL A 217 13.18 -3.25 -9.43
C VAL A 217 14.15 -4.39 -9.72
N LEU A 218 14.25 -5.37 -8.82
CA LEU A 218 15.22 -6.46 -8.95
C LEU A 218 14.72 -7.60 -9.83
N GLY A 219 13.41 -7.67 -10.09
CA GLY A 219 12.79 -8.79 -10.80
C GLY A 219 12.59 -10.04 -9.93
N THR A 220 12.90 -9.96 -8.63
CA THR A 220 12.76 -11.04 -7.64
C THR A 220 11.40 -11.05 -6.93
N GLY A 221 10.58 -10.01 -7.12
CA GLY A 221 9.30 -9.84 -6.45
C GLY A 221 9.40 -9.38 -4.99
N PHE A 222 10.59 -8.96 -4.55
CA PHE A 222 10.85 -8.41 -3.23
C PHE A 222 11.49 -7.02 -3.31
N VAL A 223 11.23 -6.21 -2.29
CA VAL A 223 11.81 -4.88 -2.16
C VAL A 223 13.33 -4.99 -1.90
N PRO A 224 14.16 -4.12 -2.53
CA PRO A 224 15.55 -3.97 -2.13
C PRO A 224 15.66 -3.51 -0.68
N SER A 225 16.25 -4.32 0.19
CA SER A 225 16.33 -4.05 1.62
C SER A 225 17.56 -4.70 2.26
N ASN A 226 18.09 -4.07 3.31
CA ASN A 226 19.25 -4.58 4.04
C ASN A 226 18.89 -5.57 5.15
N GLY A 227 17.62 -5.73 5.48
CA GLY A 227 17.23 -6.61 6.59
C GLY A 227 15.74 -6.96 6.64
N GLN A 228 15.01 -6.76 5.55
CA GLN A 228 13.57 -7.01 5.51
C GLN A 228 13.22 -7.76 4.23
N LEU A 229 12.57 -8.92 4.38
CA LEU A 229 12.09 -9.71 3.25
C LEU A 229 10.64 -9.32 2.95
N ILE A 230 10.46 -8.28 2.13
CA ILE A 230 9.15 -7.67 1.88
C ILE A 230 8.68 -7.99 0.46
N PRO A 231 7.60 -8.78 0.28
CA PRO A 231 6.98 -8.99 -1.01
C PRO A 231 6.45 -7.66 -1.58
N GLU A 232 6.77 -7.37 -2.83
CA GLU A 232 6.22 -6.22 -3.55
C GLU A 232 5.17 -6.66 -4.58
N PHE A 233 4.14 -5.85 -4.73
CA PHE A 233 3.09 -6.00 -5.74
C PHE A 233 3.02 -4.73 -6.57
N ILE A 234 2.58 -4.87 -7.80
CA ILE A 234 2.20 -3.73 -8.66
C ILE A 234 0.73 -3.84 -8.98
N THR A 235 0.05 -2.71 -9.20
CA THR A 235 -1.25 -2.76 -9.85
C THR A 235 -1.08 -3.27 -11.28
N ARG A 236 -1.94 -4.21 -11.69
CA ARG A 236 -1.90 -4.80 -13.02
C ARG A 236 -1.91 -3.71 -14.09
N ASP A 237 -1.03 -3.83 -15.09
CA ASP A 237 -0.81 -2.85 -16.15
C ASP A 237 -0.39 -1.44 -15.65
N PHE A 238 0.06 -1.31 -14.40
CA PHE A 238 0.22 -0.03 -13.69
C PHE A 238 -1.06 0.82 -13.67
N ALA A 239 -2.21 0.19 -13.85
CA ALA A 239 -3.49 0.86 -13.91
C ALA A 239 -3.86 1.48 -12.56
N ASP A 240 -4.64 2.55 -12.63
CA ASP A 240 -5.38 3.03 -11.47
C ASP A 240 -6.41 1.96 -11.06
N LEU A 241 -6.61 1.83 -9.76
CA LEU A 241 -7.67 1.02 -9.16
C LEU A 241 -8.78 1.93 -8.66
N PRO A 242 -10.06 1.57 -8.83
CA PRO A 242 -11.16 2.31 -8.22
C PRO A 242 -10.97 2.41 -6.69
N MET A 243 -11.14 3.61 -6.13
CA MET A 243 -10.98 3.83 -4.69
C MET A 243 -12.06 3.05 -3.91
N PRO A 244 -11.70 2.07 -3.05
CA PRO A 244 -12.67 1.35 -2.26
C PRO A 244 -13.27 2.22 -1.15
N ALA A 245 -14.49 1.90 -0.72
CA ALA A 245 -15.07 2.53 0.46
C ALA A 245 -14.18 2.28 1.69
N ASN A 246 -14.16 3.25 2.60
CA ASN A 246 -13.39 3.18 3.85
C ASN A 246 -11.87 3.06 3.67
N ALA A 247 -11.33 3.32 2.48
CA ALA A 247 -9.89 3.54 2.32
C ALA A 247 -9.43 4.66 3.26
N SER A 248 -8.19 4.58 3.76
CA SER A 248 -7.67 5.50 4.77
C SER A 248 -6.39 6.17 4.30
N LEU A 249 -6.26 7.46 4.57
CA LEU A 249 -4.98 8.15 4.58
C LEU A 249 -4.43 8.17 5.99
N ILE A 250 -3.18 7.78 6.13
CA ILE A 250 -2.54 7.50 7.42
C ILE A 250 -1.24 8.31 7.51
N ALA A 251 -0.88 8.70 8.73
CA ALA A 251 0.42 9.24 9.08
C ALA A 251 1.12 8.39 10.15
N TYR A 252 2.43 8.34 10.04
CA TYR A 252 3.38 7.70 10.94
C TYR A 252 4.41 8.74 11.39
N PRO A 253 4.27 9.33 12.59
CA PRO A 253 5.27 10.23 13.14
C PRO A 253 6.50 9.46 13.62
N ALA A 254 7.55 10.15 14.06
CA ALA A 254 8.78 9.55 14.59
C ALA A 254 8.54 8.47 15.67
N GLN A 255 7.50 8.64 16.50
CA GLN A 255 7.13 7.67 17.54
C GLN A 255 6.42 6.42 16.99
N GLY A 256 6.13 6.34 15.69
CA GLY A 256 5.53 5.18 15.03
C GLY A 256 4.10 4.82 15.41
N VAL A 257 3.39 5.76 16.05
CA VAL A 257 1.95 5.66 16.29
C VAL A 257 1.20 5.81 14.96
N GLU A 258 0.25 4.93 14.67
CA GLU A 258 -0.61 5.12 13.50
C GLU A 258 -1.65 6.19 13.78
N VAL A 259 -1.70 7.18 12.89
CA VAL A 259 -2.69 8.24 12.95
C VAL A 259 -3.49 8.21 11.66
N VAL A 260 -4.74 7.75 11.72
CA VAL A 260 -5.66 7.79 10.58
C VAL A 260 -6.09 9.24 10.36
N LEU A 261 -5.57 9.89 9.31
CA LEU A 261 -5.84 11.28 8.95
C LEU A 261 -7.24 11.46 8.38
N TYR A 262 -7.57 10.66 7.37
CA TYR A 262 -8.83 10.70 6.65
C TYR A 262 -9.33 9.31 6.29
N THR A 263 -10.65 9.17 6.17
CA THR A 263 -11.33 7.99 5.62
C THR A 263 -12.16 8.38 4.41
N TYR A 264 -12.06 7.61 3.32
CA TYR A 264 -12.78 7.85 2.09
C TYR A 264 -14.26 7.47 2.20
N GLN A 265 -15.12 8.43 1.89
CA GLN A 265 -16.57 8.29 1.76
C GLN A 265 -16.90 8.20 0.27
N ALA A 266 -17.09 6.98 -0.23
CA ALA A 266 -17.30 6.74 -1.66
C ALA A 266 -18.55 7.45 -2.21
N GLU A 267 -19.59 7.56 -1.38
CA GLU A 267 -20.89 8.12 -1.76
C GLU A 267 -20.86 9.63 -1.90
N GLN A 268 -19.96 10.28 -1.17
CA GLN A 268 -19.71 11.72 -1.26
C GLN A 268 -18.53 12.03 -2.18
N ARG A 269 -17.79 11.00 -2.61
CA ARG A 269 -16.51 11.12 -3.33
C ARG A 269 -15.59 12.12 -2.63
N GLY A 270 -15.29 11.83 -1.38
CA GLY A 270 -14.48 12.71 -0.56
C GLY A 270 -13.88 12.05 0.65
N TRP A 271 -12.97 12.77 1.29
CA TRP A 271 -12.21 12.36 2.45
C TRP A 271 -12.78 13.03 3.69
N LEU A 272 -13.17 12.23 4.69
CA LEU A 272 -13.62 12.71 6.00
C LEU A 272 -12.47 12.63 7.01
N ARG A 273 -12.16 13.73 7.69
CA ARG A 273 -11.09 13.83 8.68
C ARG A 273 -11.43 12.98 9.91
N MET A 274 -10.47 12.17 10.35
CA MET A 274 -10.63 11.29 11.52
C MET A 274 -9.80 11.75 12.72
N VAL A 275 -8.86 12.69 12.53
CA VAL A 275 -7.97 13.15 13.61
C VAL A 275 -8.51 14.32 14.43
N GLY A 276 -8.18 14.32 15.71
CA GLY A 276 -8.38 15.44 16.62
C GLY A 276 -7.32 16.55 16.50
N PRO A 277 -7.49 17.68 17.22
CA PRO A 277 -6.61 18.84 17.15
C PRO A 277 -5.12 18.56 17.42
N GLN A 278 -4.81 17.59 18.30
CA GLN A 278 -3.44 17.25 18.68
C GLN A 278 -2.58 16.74 17.52
N TRP A 279 -3.19 16.23 16.45
CA TRP A 279 -2.50 15.67 15.29
C TRP A 279 -2.54 16.56 14.05
N ARG A 280 -3.12 17.77 14.12
CA ARG A 280 -3.22 18.69 12.96
C ARG A 280 -1.87 19.04 12.36
N HIS A 281 -0.84 19.14 13.19
CA HIS A 281 0.52 19.44 12.77
C HIS A 281 1.05 18.42 11.73
N LEU A 282 0.56 17.18 11.73
CA LEU A 282 0.94 16.17 10.75
C LEU A 282 0.51 16.51 9.31
N LEU A 283 -0.42 17.43 9.12
CA LEU A 283 -0.86 17.89 7.79
C LEU A 283 -0.13 19.16 7.33
N ALA A 284 0.67 19.80 8.18
CA ALA A 284 1.29 21.09 7.89
C ALA A 284 2.24 21.05 6.69
N ALA A 285 2.90 19.90 6.46
CA ALA A 285 3.82 19.70 5.34
C ALA A 285 3.11 19.33 4.02
N VAL A 286 1.78 19.14 4.03
CA VAL A 286 1.03 18.61 2.89
C VAL A 286 0.63 19.74 1.93
N PRO A 287 1.15 19.78 0.69
CA PRO A 287 0.94 20.93 -0.18
C PRO A 287 -0.53 21.18 -0.52
N GLY A 288 -1.01 22.38 -0.20
CA GLY A 288 -2.36 22.86 -0.52
C GLY A 288 -3.48 22.11 0.19
N LEU A 289 -3.20 21.50 1.34
CA LEU A 289 -4.19 20.95 2.26
C LEU A 289 -4.16 21.76 3.55
N SER A 290 -5.30 22.30 3.97
CA SER A 290 -5.39 22.98 5.25
C SER A 290 -5.44 21.95 6.40
N PRO A 291 -4.64 22.11 7.47
CA PRO A 291 -4.70 21.24 8.65
C PRO A 291 -6.07 21.19 9.35
N ASP A 292 -6.89 22.22 9.16
CA ASP A 292 -8.23 22.33 9.75
C ASP A 292 -9.34 21.80 8.83
N GLN A 293 -8.99 21.34 7.62
CA GLN A 293 -9.99 20.91 6.65
C GLN A 293 -10.62 19.57 7.04
N GLU A 294 -11.90 19.62 7.45
CA GLU A 294 -12.63 18.43 7.93
C GLU A 294 -13.11 17.50 6.82
N TYR A 295 -13.44 18.08 5.67
CA TYR A 295 -13.90 17.35 4.51
C TYR A 295 -13.16 17.82 3.26
N VAL A 296 -12.69 16.86 2.45
CA VAL A 296 -12.02 17.14 1.18
C VAL A 296 -12.70 16.41 0.04
N PRO A 297 -13.44 17.10 -0.85
CA PRO A 297 -14.00 16.47 -2.03
C PRO A 297 -12.87 16.12 -3.01
N THR A 298 -12.97 14.96 -3.68
CA THR A 298 -11.98 14.55 -4.70
C THR A 298 -12.15 15.29 -6.04
N GLY A 299 -13.08 16.26 -6.12
CA GLY A 299 -13.37 17.05 -7.31
C GLY A 299 -14.10 16.27 -8.42
N ASP A 300 -14.39 16.96 -9.52
CA ASP A 300 -15.09 16.41 -10.70
C ASP A 300 -14.12 15.91 -11.80
N ALA A 301 -12.83 15.76 -11.47
CA ALA A 301 -11.84 15.32 -12.44
C ALA A 301 -12.22 13.94 -13.02
N PRO A 302 -12.19 13.75 -14.35
CA PRO A 302 -12.46 12.46 -14.96
C PRO A 302 -11.55 11.38 -14.39
N ARG A 303 -12.15 10.28 -13.91
CA ARG A 303 -11.40 9.11 -13.42
C ARG A 303 -10.99 8.23 -14.60
N SER A 304 -9.74 7.81 -14.60
CA SER A 304 -9.15 6.86 -15.54
C SER A 304 -9.78 5.45 -15.44
N THR A 305 -10.40 5.13 -14.31
CA THR A 305 -11.09 3.86 -14.08
C THR A 305 -12.34 4.02 -13.22
N GLN A 306 -13.29 3.09 -13.38
CA GLN A 306 -14.53 3.03 -12.61
C GLN A 306 -14.90 1.57 -12.34
N LEU A 307 -15.57 1.31 -11.21
CA LEU A 307 -16.30 0.06 -11.03
C LEU A 307 -17.70 0.24 -11.60
N VAL A 308 -18.08 -0.68 -12.48
CA VAL A 308 -19.43 -0.79 -13.02
C VAL A 308 -20.02 -2.11 -12.53
N GLY A 309 -21.26 -2.07 -12.07
CA GLY A 309 -21.96 -3.25 -11.59
C GLY A 309 -23.34 -3.36 -12.21
N VAL A 310 -23.82 -4.60 -12.33
CA VAL A 310 -25.14 -4.90 -12.87
C VAL A 310 -26.07 -5.27 -11.72
N HIS A 311 -27.27 -4.71 -11.68
CA HIS A 311 -28.33 -5.16 -10.78
C HIS A 311 -29.62 -5.36 -11.60
N GLY A 312 -30.09 -6.60 -11.68
CA GLY A 312 -31.10 -6.98 -12.68
C GLY A 312 -30.57 -6.76 -14.11
N ASP A 313 -31.31 -6.01 -14.92
CA ASP A 313 -30.94 -5.70 -16.31
C ASP A 313 -30.28 -4.32 -16.48
N THR A 314 -29.94 -3.63 -15.38
CA THR A 314 -29.42 -2.26 -15.42
C THR A 314 -27.98 -2.19 -14.91
N GLU A 315 -27.13 -1.46 -15.66
CA GLU A 315 -25.77 -1.11 -15.24
C GLU A 315 -25.77 0.15 -14.37
N TYR A 316 -25.02 0.11 -13.28
CA TYR A 316 -24.79 1.21 -12.36
C TYR A 316 -23.30 1.37 -12.09
N GLU A 317 -22.89 2.57 -11.66
CA GLU A 317 -21.59 2.68 -10.99
C GLU A 317 -21.64 1.90 -9.67
N ALA A 318 -20.59 1.15 -9.39
CA ALA A 318 -20.47 0.32 -8.20
C ALA A 318 -19.36 0.83 -7.26
N VAL A 319 -19.42 0.38 -6.02
CA VAL A 319 -18.39 0.60 -5.00
C VAL A 319 -18.00 -0.73 -4.37
N ALA A 320 -16.69 -0.91 -4.13
CA ALA A 320 -16.18 -1.99 -3.31
C ALA A 320 -16.25 -1.58 -1.82
N ASP A 321 -17.18 -2.16 -1.06
CA ASP A 321 -17.34 -1.97 0.39
C ASP A 321 -16.93 -3.24 1.12
N LEU A 322 -15.65 -3.58 1.02
CA LEU A 322 -15.11 -4.85 1.50
C LEU A 322 -14.90 -4.85 3.03
N PRO A 323 -15.11 -6.00 3.70
CA PRO A 323 -15.44 -7.32 3.14
C PRO A 323 -16.92 -7.52 2.73
N GLY A 324 -17.78 -6.51 2.90
CA GLY A 324 -19.22 -6.57 2.63
C GLY A 324 -19.66 -6.58 1.15
N GLY A 325 -18.75 -6.86 0.23
CA GLY A 325 -19.01 -7.06 -1.21
C GLY A 325 -19.05 -5.77 -2.05
N PHE A 326 -19.72 -5.87 -3.21
CA PHE A 326 -19.91 -4.78 -4.14
C PHE A 326 -21.36 -4.30 -4.11
N ARG A 327 -21.56 -2.99 -4.17
CA ARG A 327 -22.90 -2.39 -4.12
C ARG A 327 -23.01 -1.28 -5.14
N VAL A 328 -24.25 -0.97 -5.54
CA VAL A 328 -24.54 0.23 -6.32
C VAL A 328 -24.08 1.47 -5.55
N LEU A 329 -23.38 2.37 -6.24
CA LEU A 329 -23.01 3.66 -5.70
C LEU A 329 -24.27 4.53 -5.57
N ALA A 330 -24.75 4.70 -4.34
CA ALA A 330 -25.93 5.49 -4.04
C ALA A 330 -25.73 6.34 -2.79
N MET A 331 -26.24 7.58 -2.82
CA MET A 331 -26.10 8.52 -1.70
C MET A 331 -26.75 8.01 -0.41
N THR A 332 -27.91 7.35 -0.51
CA THR A 332 -28.66 6.85 0.65
C THR A 332 -28.38 5.37 0.89
N ARG A 333 -28.27 4.97 2.16
CA ARG A 333 -28.02 3.56 2.53
C ARG A 333 -29.13 2.61 2.04
N ALA A 334 -30.38 3.08 1.98
CA ALA A 334 -31.52 2.30 1.52
C ALA A 334 -31.44 1.91 0.03
N ALA A 335 -30.73 2.69 -0.80
CA ALA A 335 -30.57 2.43 -2.23
C ALA A 335 -29.28 1.61 -2.55
N ARG A 336 -28.57 1.12 -1.53
CA ARG A 336 -27.31 0.37 -1.69
C ARG A 336 -27.57 -1.13 -1.76
N TYR A 337 -28.08 -1.55 -2.90
CA TYR A 337 -28.28 -2.97 -3.16
C TYR A 337 -26.99 -3.62 -3.64
N PRO A 338 -26.77 -4.91 -3.31
CA PRO A 338 -25.67 -5.67 -3.89
C PRO A 338 -25.83 -5.76 -5.41
N VAL A 339 -24.71 -5.76 -6.12
CA VAL A 339 -24.69 -6.00 -7.58
C VAL A 339 -24.53 -7.49 -7.85
N ASP A 340 -25.10 -7.95 -8.96
CA ASP A 340 -25.07 -9.35 -9.42
C ASP A 340 -23.77 -9.69 -10.17
N ALA A 341 -23.18 -8.68 -10.81
CA ALA A 341 -21.88 -8.74 -11.46
C ALA A 341 -21.16 -7.41 -11.32
N VAL A 342 -19.83 -7.43 -11.35
CA VAL A 342 -19.00 -6.22 -11.31
C VAL A 342 -17.80 -6.33 -12.24
N ALA A 343 -17.43 -5.21 -12.85
CA ALA A 343 -16.22 -5.08 -13.65
C ALA A 343 -15.52 -3.75 -13.39
N ARG A 344 -14.20 -3.75 -13.59
CA ARG A 344 -13.39 -2.54 -13.64
C ARG A 344 -13.27 -2.08 -15.09
N ARG A 345 -13.79 -0.89 -15.38
CA ARG A 345 -13.74 -0.26 -16.71
C ARG A 345 -12.45 0.56 -16.86
N LEU A 346 -11.74 0.36 -17.95
CA LEU A 346 -10.45 0.98 -18.28
C LEU A 346 -10.42 1.37 -19.76
N ARG A 347 -9.64 2.40 -20.12
CA ARG A 347 -9.41 2.81 -21.52
C ARG A 347 -7.97 2.50 -21.91
N PHE A 348 -7.80 1.64 -22.90
CA PHE A 348 -6.52 1.19 -23.44
C PHE A 348 -6.25 1.87 -24.77
N ALA A 349 -4.98 2.10 -25.08
CA ALA A 349 -4.57 2.62 -26.38
C ALA A 349 -3.13 2.23 -26.73
N ARG A 350 -2.69 2.59 -27.92
CA ARG A 350 -1.30 2.50 -28.39
C ARG A 350 -0.82 3.84 -28.90
N TRP A 351 0.41 4.22 -28.55
CA TRP A 351 1.07 5.40 -29.09
C TRP A 351 2.54 5.14 -29.32
N ARG A 352 3.03 5.45 -30.53
CA ARG A 352 4.42 5.19 -30.97
C ARG A 352 4.89 3.76 -30.69
N GLY A 353 4.00 2.79 -30.91
CA GLY A 353 4.27 1.37 -30.69
C GLY A 353 4.19 0.90 -29.23
N ALA A 354 4.06 1.80 -28.25
CA ALA A 354 3.94 1.45 -26.84
C ALA A 354 2.47 1.22 -26.43
N PRO A 355 2.16 0.15 -25.67
CA PRO A 355 0.84 -0.06 -25.10
C PRO A 355 0.62 0.83 -23.86
N CYS A 356 -0.50 1.54 -23.86
CA CYS A 356 -0.82 2.56 -22.88
C CYS A 356 -2.21 2.39 -22.27
N LEU A 357 -2.40 2.99 -21.10
CA LEU A 357 -3.68 3.34 -20.51
C LEU A 357 -3.95 4.82 -20.73
N VAL A 358 -5.18 5.18 -21.08
CA VAL A 358 -5.63 6.57 -21.18
C VAL A 358 -6.16 6.99 -19.81
N LEU A 359 -5.47 7.93 -19.16
CA LEU A 359 -5.82 8.39 -17.82
C LEU A 359 -6.88 9.50 -17.84
N ARG A 360 -6.73 10.43 -18.78
CA ARG A 360 -7.67 11.54 -18.99
C ARG A 360 -7.49 12.14 -20.38
N GLU A 361 -8.49 12.89 -20.79
CA GLU A 361 -8.53 13.63 -22.04
C GLU A 361 -8.80 15.10 -21.76
N GLU A 362 -8.02 15.99 -22.39
CA GLU A 362 -8.14 17.43 -22.21
C GLU A 362 -7.82 18.13 -23.53
N ALA A 363 -8.79 18.85 -24.11
CA ALA A 363 -8.62 19.65 -25.32
C ALA A 363 -7.95 18.89 -26.49
N GLY A 364 -8.33 17.63 -26.72
CA GLY A 364 -7.77 16.78 -27.79
C GLY A 364 -6.41 16.15 -27.47
N TRP A 365 -5.89 16.33 -26.24
CA TRP A 365 -4.72 15.65 -25.73
C TRP A 365 -5.11 14.52 -24.77
N LEU A 366 -4.39 13.40 -24.86
CA LEU A 366 -4.57 12.25 -23.99
C LEU A 366 -3.38 12.15 -23.04
N ARG A 367 -3.66 12.07 -21.74
CA ARG A 367 -2.66 11.69 -20.74
C ARG A 367 -2.56 10.17 -20.76
N LEU A 368 -1.40 9.64 -21.14
CA LEU A 368 -1.15 8.22 -21.27
C LEU A 368 -0.23 7.71 -20.17
N ARG A 369 -0.43 6.48 -19.72
CA ARG A 369 0.49 5.72 -18.86
C ARG A 369 0.96 4.46 -19.56
N LEU A 370 2.26 4.17 -19.54
CA LEU A 370 2.81 2.94 -20.12
C LEU A 370 2.39 1.71 -19.30
N ARG A 371 1.95 0.64 -19.97
CA ARG A 371 1.58 -0.64 -19.32
C ARG A 371 2.79 -1.53 -19.00
N PHE A 372 3.74 -1.53 -19.92
CA PHE A 372 4.99 -2.29 -19.83
C PHE A 372 6.14 -1.32 -20.08
N PRO A 373 6.50 -0.48 -19.10
CA PRO A 373 7.59 0.46 -19.26
C PRO A 373 8.92 -0.27 -19.43
N ASP A 374 9.65 0.12 -20.46
CA ASP A 374 10.99 -0.33 -20.79
C ASP A 374 11.79 0.87 -21.37
N PRO A 375 13.13 0.77 -21.49
CA PRO A 375 13.95 1.87 -21.99
C PRO A 375 13.53 2.38 -23.37
N ASP A 376 13.14 1.49 -24.29
CA ASP A 376 12.79 1.86 -25.67
C ASP A 376 11.44 2.57 -25.70
N ALA A 377 10.44 2.07 -24.96
CA ALA A 377 9.13 2.69 -24.83
C ALA A 377 9.23 4.08 -24.19
N VAL A 378 10.08 4.25 -23.17
CA VAL A 378 10.34 5.54 -22.52
C VAL A 378 10.96 6.53 -23.51
N VAL A 379 11.98 6.12 -24.27
CA VAL A 379 12.63 6.97 -25.28
C VAL A 379 11.66 7.33 -26.42
N ALA A 380 10.91 6.36 -26.94
CA ALA A 380 10.01 6.57 -28.07
C ALA A 380 8.86 7.54 -27.73
N THR A 381 8.32 7.43 -26.52
CA THR A 381 7.16 8.22 -26.07
C THR A 381 7.54 9.50 -25.32
N GLY A 382 8.80 9.62 -24.87
CA GLY A 382 9.24 10.70 -23.98
C GLY A 382 8.55 10.66 -22.61
N ALA A 383 8.04 9.50 -22.19
CA ALA A 383 7.33 9.37 -20.91
C ALA A 383 8.24 9.64 -19.72
N GLN A 384 7.71 10.36 -18.73
CA GLN A 384 8.43 10.71 -17.51
C GLN A 384 8.05 9.76 -16.38
N CYS A 385 9.02 9.37 -15.56
CA CYS A 385 8.76 8.59 -14.34
C CYS A 385 8.10 9.51 -13.31
N HIS A 386 6.82 9.29 -13.00
CA HIS A 386 6.06 10.06 -12.02
C HIS A 386 6.05 9.41 -10.63
N ASP A 387 6.20 8.09 -10.61
CA ASP A 387 6.30 7.25 -9.43
C ASP A 387 7.13 6.00 -9.80
N ARG A 388 7.64 5.23 -8.82
CA ARG A 388 8.42 4.01 -9.09
C ARG A 388 7.66 3.11 -10.07
N GLY A 389 8.25 2.87 -11.25
CA GLY A 389 7.67 2.04 -12.32
C GLY A 389 6.51 2.67 -13.08
N VAL A 390 6.08 3.89 -12.78
CA VAL A 390 4.93 4.55 -13.40
C VAL A 390 5.41 5.65 -14.33
N TYR A 391 5.19 5.45 -15.63
CA TYR A 391 5.66 6.35 -16.68
C TYR A 391 4.48 6.93 -17.43
N GLU A 392 4.41 8.26 -17.48
CA GLU A 392 3.31 8.96 -18.11
C GLU A 392 3.76 10.04 -19.08
N THR A 393 2.91 10.33 -20.07
CA THR A 393 3.18 11.31 -21.12
C THR A 393 1.87 11.92 -21.61
N TRP A 394 1.97 13.06 -22.29
CA TRP A 394 0.85 13.64 -23.03
C TRP A 394 1.04 13.38 -24.52
N ALA A 395 -0.01 12.89 -25.18
CA ALA A 395 -0.01 12.60 -26.61
C ALA A 395 -1.18 13.32 -27.30
N PRO A 396 -1.01 13.81 -28.54
CA PRO A 396 -2.15 14.27 -29.34
C PRO A 396 -3.09 13.09 -29.61
N GLY A 397 -4.39 13.24 -29.33
CA GLY A 397 -5.36 12.15 -29.47
C GLY A 397 -5.44 11.58 -30.89
N ALA A 398 -5.20 12.42 -31.91
CA ALA A 398 -5.19 12.01 -33.31
C ALA A 398 -4.01 11.07 -33.70
N GLU A 399 -2.94 11.03 -32.89
CA GLU A 399 -1.81 10.10 -33.10
C GLU A 399 -2.00 8.77 -32.36
N VAL A 400 -2.99 8.68 -31.48
CA VAL A 400 -3.25 7.51 -30.65
C VAL A 400 -4.10 6.52 -31.45
N THR A 401 -3.75 5.25 -31.34
CA THR A 401 -4.36 4.13 -32.08
C THR A 401 -4.89 3.09 -31.11
N ASP A 402 -5.76 2.20 -31.59
CA ASP A 402 -6.38 1.14 -30.79
C ASP A 402 -7.01 1.63 -29.48
N ASP A 403 -7.61 2.82 -29.52
CA ASP A 403 -8.28 3.43 -28.39
C ASP A 403 -9.61 2.74 -28.11
N GLN A 404 -9.66 2.00 -27.01
CA GLN A 404 -10.79 1.14 -26.65
C GLN A 404 -11.06 1.14 -25.15
N VAL A 405 -12.35 1.13 -24.81
CA VAL A 405 -12.81 0.92 -23.44
C VAL A 405 -13.05 -0.58 -23.23
N MET A 406 -12.49 -1.13 -22.15
CA MET A 406 -12.59 -2.55 -21.81
C MET A 406 -13.01 -2.74 -20.35
N ASP A 407 -13.78 -3.80 -20.11
CA ASP A 407 -14.25 -4.20 -18.78
C ASP A 407 -13.50 -5.45 -18.30
N ALA A 408 -12.73 -5.30 -17.22
CA ALA A 408 -12.10 -6.40 -16.49
C ALA A 408 -13.07 -6.92 -15.43
N ARG A 409 -13.73 -8.04 -15.71
CA ARG A 409 -14.73 -8.64 -14.80
C ARG A 409 -14.08 -9.20 -13.55
N TYR A 410 -14.70 -8.98 -12.39
CA TYR A 410 -14.31 -9.63 -11.14
C TYR A 410 -15.15 -10.88 -10.91
N ALA A 411 -14.53 -11.89 -10.29
CA ALA A 411 -15.22 -13.14 -9.96
C ALA A 411 -16.05 -12.94 -8.69
N MET A 412 -17.38 -12.87 -8.79
CA MET A 412 -18.25 -12.53 -7.64
C MET A 412 -18.16 -13.53 -6.49
#